data_AF-A0A522W8R8-F1
#
_entry.id   AF-A0A522W8R8-F1
#
_cell.length_a   1.000
_cell.length_b   1.000
_cell.length_c   1.000
_cell.angle_alpha   90.00
_cell.angle_beta   90.00
_cell.angle_gamma   90.00
#
_symmetry.space_group_name_H-M   'P 1'
#
loop_
_entity.id
_entity.type
_entity.pdbx_description
1 polymer ?
#
loop_
_entity_poly.entity_id
_entity_poly.type
_entity_poly.pdbx_seq_one_letter_code
_entity_poly.pdbx_strand_id
1 'polypeptide(L)'
;MRLIERLLPHGTNYDFIRYRLFAFGITAFLIVGSLVSIAVKGFNFGIDFAGGILIEAQATSGPANLHAMRTSLGELNLGEVSLQEFGTTGRDVMIRIQRQDGAEKAQMDALAKVKDTLGPGFSYRRVEIVGPKVGGELVRDGVWAVVLSLLAIAVYVWFRFEWQFGVGALISTFHDVITTFGLFSITGLEFNLTTVAAILTIAGYSVN
;
A
#
# COMPACT_ATOMS: atom_id res chain seq x y z
N MET A 1 -25.88 25.20 -8.98
CA MET A 1 -26.61 24.26 -9.86
C MET A 1 -26.55 24.65 -11.35
N ARG A 2 -26.67 25.92 -11.74
CA ARG A 2 -26.69 26.39 -13.16
C ARG A 2 -25.40 26.27 -14.00
N LEU A 3 -24.25 25.87 -13.43
CA LEU A 3 -22.97 25.82 -14.16
C LEU A 3 -22.73 24.48 -14.86
N ILE A 4 -23.20 23.37 -14.28
CA ILE A 4 -23.04 22.01 -14.84
C ILE A 4 -23.93 21.83 -16.09
N GLU A 5 -25.14 22.39 -16.06
CA GLU A 5 -26.10 22.39 -17.19
C GLU A 5 -25.57 23.11 -18.43
N ARG A 6 -24.61 24.04 -18.27
CA ARG A 6 -24.01 24.79 -19.38
C ARG A 6 -22.83 24.07 -20.03
N LEU A 7 -22.18 23.15 -19.29
CA LEU A 7 -21.05 22.35 -19.78
C LEU A 7 -21.49 21.01 -20.38
N LEU A 8 -22.59 20.42 -19.89
CA LEU A 8 -23.16 19.18 -20.39
C LEU A 8 -24.64 19.41 -20.75
N PRO A 9 -24.95 19.80 -22.01
CA PRO A 9 -26.33 19.92 -22.44
C PRO A 9 -27.07 18.58 -22.32
N HIS A 10 -28.31 18.63 -21.83
CA HIS A 10 -29.18 17.46 -21.70
C HIS A 10 -29.32 16.76 -23.07
N GLY A 11 -29.05 15.45 -23.14
CA GLY A 11 -29.11 14.66 -24.38
C GLY A 11 -27.78 14.48 -25.13
N THR A 12 -26.64 14.72 -24.47
CA THR A 12 -25.31 14.42 -25.02
C THR A 12 -25.11 12.91 -25.20
N ASN A 13 -25.00 12.46 -26.45
CA ASN A 13 -24.74 11.07 -26.80
C ASN A 13 -23.24 10.86 -27.06
N TYR A 14 -22.53 10.29 -26.08
CA TYR A 14 -21.15 9.85 -26.26
C TYR A 14 -21.11 8.40 -26.74
N ASP A 15 -20.46 8.15 -27.87
CA ASP A 15 -20.26 6.81 -28.40
C ASP A 15 -19.04 6.14 -27.74
N PHE A 16 -19.24 5.58 -26.55
CA PHE A 16 -18.21 4.82 -25.84
C PHE A 16 -17.80 3.55 -26.59
N ILE A 17 -18.71 2.97 -27.37
CA ILE A 17 -18.50 1.70 -28.07
C ILE A 17 -17.47 1.88 -29.19
N ARG A 18 -17.45 3.03 -29.87
CA ARG A 18 -16.44 3.36 -30.88
C ARG A 18 -15.01 3.33 -30.32
N TYR A 19 -14.81 3.69 -29.05
CA TYR A 19 -13.47 3.76 -28.44
C TYR A 19 -13.06 2.51 -27.68
N ARG A 20 -13.90 1.45 -27.64
CA ARG A 20 -13.64 0.25 -26.84
C ARG A 20 -12.28 -0.40 -27.11
N LEU A 21 -11.85 -0.47 -28.37
CA LEU A 21 -10.58 -1.10 -28.75
C LEU A 21 -9.38 -0.28 -28.28
N PHE A 22 -9.49 1.05 -28.30
CA PHE A 22 -8.47 1.93 -27.75
C PHE A 22 -8.39 1.81 -26.23
N ALA A 23 -9.56 1.79 -25.55
CA ALA A 23 -9.62 1.57 -24.10
C ALA A 23 -9.01 0.23 -23.71
N PHE A 24 -9.36 -0.87 -24.41
CA PHE A 24 -8.76 -2.18 -24.17
C PHE A 24 -7.24 -2.19 -24.39
N GLY A 25 -6.73 -1.43 -25.36
CA GLY A 25 -5.30 -1.23 -25.55
C GLY A 25 -4.61 -0.58 -24.35
N ILE A 26 -5.21 0.48 -23.80
CA ILE A 26 -4.70 1.16 -22.59
C ILE A 26 -4.74 0.21 -21.39
N THR A 27 -5.87 -0.46 -21.16
CA THR A 27 -6.03 -1.46 -20.08
C THR A 27 -4.97 -2.55 -20.18
N ALA A 28 -4.76 -3.13 -21.36
CA ALA A 28 -3.73 -4.15 -21.56
C ALA A 28 -2.32 -3.61 -21.27
N PHE A 29 -2.01 -2.39 -21.74
CA PHE A 29 -0.74 -1.74 -21.46
C PHE A 29 -0.53 -1.52 -19.94
N LEU A 30 -1.54 -1.03 -19.22
CA LEU A 30 -1.46 -0.81 -17.78
C LEU A 30 -1.30 -2.12 -17.00
N ILE A 31 -2.01 -3.17 -17.38
CA ILE A 31 -1.85 -4.51 -16.77
C ILE A 31 -0.43 -5.02 -17.00
N VAL A 32 0.06 -5.01 -18.24
CA VAL A 32 1.41 -5.50 -18.55
C VAL A 32 2.46 -4.68 -17.82
N GLY A 33 2.35 -3.35 -17.84
CA GLY A 33 3.26 -2.46 -17.09
C GLY A 33 3.25 -2.73 -15.59
N SER A 34 2.07 -2.99 -15.01
CA SER A 34 1.91 -3.33 -13.60
C SER A 34 2.57 -4.67 -13.26
N LEU A 35 2.31 -5.71 -14.05
CA LEU A 35 2.90 -7.04 -13.87
C LEU A 35 4.43 -7.01 -14.02
N VAL A 36 4.95 -6.27 -15.00
CA VAL A 36 6.39 -6.07 -15.18
C VAL A 36 7.00 -5.33 -13.99
N SER A 37 6.37 -4.25 -13.51
CA SER A 37 6.86 -3.55 -12.32
C SER A 37 6.89 -4.46 -11.10
N ILE A 38 5.81 -5.21 -10.85
CA ILE A 38 5.74 -6.15 -9.72
C ILE A 38 6.82 -7.23 -9.84
N ALA A 39 7.05 -7.77 -11.04
CA ALA A 39 8.06 -8.82 -11.24
C ALA A 39 9.50 -8.31 -11.06
N VAL A 40 9.81 -7.09 -11.50
CA VAL A 40 11.17 -6.54 -11.49
C VAL A 40 11.49 -5.82 -10.18
N LYS A 41 10.56 -4.99 -9.67
CA LYS A 41 10.76 -4.14 -8.49
C LYS A 41 10.15 -4.74 -7.22
N GLY A 42 9.08 -5.54 -7.35
CA GLY A 42 8.36 -6.06 -6.20
C GLY A 42 7.55 -4.98 -5.47
N PHE A 43 7.19 -5.28 -4.22
CA PHE A 43 6.49 -4.37 -3.32
C PHE A 43 7.42 -3.91 -2.18
N ASN A 44 7.24 -2.67 -1.73
CA ASN A 44 7.84 -2.18 -0.50
C ASN A 44 6.98 -2.65 0.69
N PHE A 45 7.22 -3.88 1.16
CA PHE A 45 6.44 -4.45 2.25
C PHE A 45 6.63 -3.67 3.57
N GLY A 46 5.53 -3.36 4.23
CA GLY A 46 5.50 -2.82 5.58
C GLY A 46 5.82 -3.89 6.62
N ILE A 47 5.95 -3.45 7.87
CA ILE A 47 6.29 -4.31 9.01
C ILE A 47 5.26 -5.43 9.26
N ASP A 48 4.01 -5.23 8.84
CA ASP A 48 2.95 -6.25 8.94
C ASP A 48 3.29 -7.53 8.20
N PHE A 49 4.04 -7.44 7.09
CA PHE A 49 4.40 -8.60 6.26
C PHE A 49 5.87 -8.97 6.40
N ALA A 50 6.77 -7.98 6.46
CA ALA A 50 8.21 -8.20 6.58
C ALA A 50 8.65 -8.50 8.03
N GLY A 51 7.85 -8.12 9.03
CA GLY A 51 8.26 -8.05 10.43
C GLY A 51 9.23 -6.90 10.70
N GLY A 52 9.55 -6.68 11.97
CA GLY A 52 10.50 -5.65 12.41
C GLY A 52 9.86 -4.57 13.27
N ILE A 53 10.44 -3.37 13.23
CA ILE A 53 10.08 -2.27 14.12
C ILE A 53 9.70 -1.05 13.28
N LEU A 54 8.54 -0.47 13.56
CA LEU A 54 8.10 0.81 13.02
C LEU A 54 8.07 1.83 14.15
N ILE A 55 8.70 2.98 13.94
CA ILE A 55 8.73 4.09 14.88
C ILE A 55 8.27 5.34 14.15
N GLU A 56 7.23 5.98 14.64
CA GLU A 56 6.86 7.33 14.26
C GLU A 56 7.47 8.30 15.28
N ALA A 57 8.48 9.03 14.83
CA ALA A 57 9.14 10.04 15.62
C ALA A 57 8.81 11.43 15.07
N GLN A 58 8.59 12.39 15.94
CA GLN A 58 8.44 13.80 15.57
C GLN A 58 9.59 14.62 16.16
N ALA A 59 10.29 15.37 15.32
CA ALA A 59 11.31 16.32 15.76
C ALA A 59 10.69 17.43 16.63
N THR A 60 11.28 17.66 17.80
CA THR A 60 10.81 18.66 18.76
C THR A 60 11.13 20.09 18.30
N SER A 61 12.21 20.27 17.54
CA SER A 61 12.65 21.57 17.02
C SER A 61 13.10 21.49 15.56
N GLY A 62 12.45 22.27 14.69
CA GLY A 62 12.81 22.36 13.26
C GLY A 62 12.47 21.10 12.46
N PRO A 63 12.69 21.12 11.14
CA PRO A 63 12.53 19.95 10.28
C PRO A 63 13.55 18.86 10.64
N ALA A 64 13.16 17.60 10.52
CA ALA A 64 14.01 16.48 10.86
C ALA A 64 15.13 16.29 9.81
N ASN A 65 16.37 16.14 10.26
CA ASN A 65 17.49 15.89 9.36
C ASN A 65 17.62 14.39 9.06
N LEU A 66 16.95 13.92 8.01
CA LEU A 66 16.97 12.52 7.59
C LEU A 66 18.38 12.01 7.23
N HIS A 67 19.27 12.88 6.74
CA HIS A 67 20.63 12.47 6.37
C HIS A 67 21.47 12.16 7.62
N ALA A 68 21.40 13.03 8.63
CA ALA A 68 22.04 12.79 9.93
C ALA A 68 21.47 11.53 10.60
N MET A 69 20.13 11.40 10.64
CA MET A 69 19.48 10.21 11.19
C MET A 69 19.90 8.93 10.48
N ARG A 70 19.98 8.94 9.14
CA ARG A 70 20.40 7.76 8.36
C ARG A 70 21.83 7.33 8.68
N THR A 71 22.71 8.31 8.88
CA THR A 71 24.12 8.04 9.24
C THR A 71 24.19 7.43 10.64
N SER A 72 23.62 8.09 11.65
CA SER A 72 23.67 7.63 13.04
C SER A 72 22.98 6.28 13.25
N LEU A 73 21.81 6.06 12.62
CA LEU A 73 21.10 4.78 12.74
C LEU A 73 21.77 3.66 11.92
N GLY A 74 22.47 3.99 10.85
CA GLY A 74 23.24 3.03 10.06
C GLY A 74 24.41 2.42 10.82
N GLU A 75 25.02 3.17 11.75
CA GLU A 75 26.13 2.70 12.59
C GLU A 75 25.70 1.67 13.65
N LEU A 76 24.40 1.53 13.92
CA LEU A 76 23.88 0.62 14.94
C LEU A 76 23.89 -0.85 14.52
N ASN A 77 24.24 -1.16 13.26
CA ASN A 77 24.25 -2.52 12.70
C ASN A 77 22.92 -3.28 12.89
N LEU A 78 21.79 -2.58 12.76
CA LEU A 78 20.44 -3.13 12.90
C LEU A 78 19.87 -3.67 11.56
N GLY A 79 20.73 -3.93 10.58
CA GLY A 79 20.31 -4.29 9.22
C GLY A 79 19.78 -3.08 8.44
N GLU A 80 18.82 -3.31 7.56
CA GLU A 80 18.23 -2.25 6.74
C GLU A 80 17.37 -1.29 7.59
N VAL A 81 17.71 0.00 7.55
CA VAL A 81 16.95 1.08 8.20
C VAL A 81 16.42 2.03 7.13
N SER A 82 15.10 2.01 6.94
CA SER A 82 14.38 2.91 6.04
C SER A 82 13.86 4.12 6.82
N LEU A 83 14.17 5.32 6.32
CA LEU A 83 13.70 6.60 6.87
C LEU A 83 12.85 7.30 5.82
N GLN A 84 11.62 7.64 6.20
CA GLN A 84 10.68 8.34 5.35
C GLN A 84 10.04 9.50 6.12
N GLU A 85 10.13 10.70 5.55
CA GLU A 85 9.40 11.86 6.05
C GLU A 85 7.92 11.73 5.69
N PHE A 86 7.04 12.14 6.60
CA PHE A 86 5.60 12.20 6.33
C PHE A 86 4.98 13.46 6.93
N GLY A 87 3.73 13.72 6.55
CA GLY A 87 3.02 14.94 6.95
C GLY A 87 3.50 16.18 6.19
N THR A 88 3.03 17.35 6.65
CA THR A 88 3.26 18.65 5.98
C THR A 88 4.29 19.53 6.67
N THR A 89 4.69 19.20 7.90
CA THR A 89 5.59 20.05 8.70
C THR A 89 7.07 19.71 8.54
N GLY A 90 7.39 18.59 7.90
CA GLY A 90 8.74 18.03 7.77
C GLY A 90 9.41 17.64 9.08
N ARG A 91 8.62 17.52 10.15
CA ARG A 91 9.09 17.08 11.48
C ARG A 91 8.79 15.61 11.75
N ASP A 92 7.80 15.06 11.09
CA ASP A 92 7.33 13.71 11.31
C ASP A 92 8.13 12.75 10.42
N VAL A 93 8.80 11.79 11.06
CA VAL A 93 9.66 10.81 10.42
C VAL A 93 9.23 9.42 10.83
N MET A 94 9.05 8.59 9.83
CA MET A 94 8.78 7.17 9.96
C MET A 94 10.10 6.42 9.81
N ILE A 95 10.45 5.66 10.83
CA ILE A 95 11.67 4.85 10.90
C ILE A 95 11.23 3.39 10.87
N ARG A 96 11.66 2.67 9.84
CA ARG A 96 11.46 1.24 9.71
C ARG A 96 12.80 0.53 9.87
N ILE A 97 12.84 -0.43 10.78
CA ILE A 97 14.03 -1.20 11.08
C ILE A 97 13.72 -2.64 10.76
N GLN A 98 14.63 -3.25 10.00
CA GLN A 98 14.56 -4.66 9.67
C GLN A 98 14.40 -5.50 10.94
N ARG A 99 13.70 -6.63 10.80
CA ARG A 99 13.59 -7.63 11.85
C ARG A 99 14.97 -8.04 12.36
N GLN A 100 15.22 -7.82 13.65
CA GLN A 100 16.38 -8.38 14.34
C GLN A 100 16.26 -9.89 14.55
N ASP A 101 17.36 -10.60 14.37
CA ASP A 101 17.43 -12.04 14.64
C ASP A 101 17.50 -12.28 16.16
N GLY A 102 16.45 -12.92 16.70
CA GLY A 102 16.26 -13.16 18.11
C GLY A 102 14.78 -13.15 18.48
N ALA A 103 14.46 -13.59 19.70
CA ALA A 103 13.12 -13.43 20.26
C ALA A 103 12.78 -11.93 20.42
N GLU A 104 11.56 -11.63 20.88
CA GLU A 104 11.05 -10.27 21.10
C GLU A 104 12.02 -9.33 21.82
N LYS A 105 12.84 -9.86 22.72
CA LYS A 105 13.90 -9.13 23.42
C LYS A 105 14.89 -8.42 22.47
N ALA A 106 15.29 -9.05 21.38
CA ALA A 106 16.22 -8.45 20.42
C ALA A 106 15.62 -7.23 19.70
N GLN A 107 14.30 -7.24 19.46
CA GLN A 107 13.59 -6.09 18.91
C GLN A 107 13.54 -4.94 19.93
N MET A 108 13.28 -5.27 21.20
CA MET A 108 13.25 -4.27 22.29
C MET A 108 14.63 -3.64 22.52
N ASP A 109 15.70 -4.42 22.46
CA ASP A 109 17.06 -3.93 22.59
C ASP A 109 17.43 -3.00 21.41
N ALA A 110 17.01 -3.34 20.19
CA ALA A 110 17.19 -2.47 19.02
C ALA A 110 16.40 -1.16 19.13
N LEU A 111 15.14 -1.23 19.60
CA LEU A 111 14.33 -0.04 19.88
C LEU A 111 15.02 0.87 20.91
N ALA A 112 15.58 0.30 21.97
CA ALA A 112 16.30 1.06 23.00
C ALA A 112 17.52 1.78 22.41
N LYS A 113 18.33 1.10 21.60
CA LYS A 113 19.49 1.70 20.91
C LYS A 113 19.09 2.86 20.00
N VAL A 114 17.99 2.72 19.25
CA VAL A 114 17.49 3.76 18.36
C VAL A 114 17.05 4.98 19.15
N LYS A 115 16.32 4.77 20.26
CA LYS A 115 15.86 5.86 21.14
C LYS A 115 17.03 6.61 21.79
N ASP A 116 18.05 5.88 22.22
CA ASP A 116 19.26 6.44 22.81
C ASP A 116 20.05 7.29 21.79
N THR A 117 20.18 6.77 20.56
CA THR A 117 20.91 7.45 19.48
C THR A 117 20.23 8.73 19.00
N LEU A 118 18.90 8.72 18.86
CA LEU A 118 18.13 9.90 18.46
C LEU A 118 17.97 10.91 19.62
N GLY A 119 18.05 10.44 20.85
CA GLY A 119 18.00 11.26 22.05
C GLY A 119 16.65 11.97 22.29
N PRO A 120 16.63 12.97 23.18
CA PRO A 120 15.40 13.69 23.58
C PRO A 120 14.89 14.70 22.54
N GLY A 121 15.62 14.90 21.43
CA GLY A 121 15.23 15.80 20.33
C GLY A 121 14.02 15.31 19.52
N PHE A 122 13.55 14.09 19.78
CA PHE A 122 12.41 13.48 19.12
C PHE A 122 11.36 13.00 20.12
N SER A 123 10.09 13.29 19.82
CA SER A 123 8.93 12.71 20.48
C SER A 123 8.47 11.46 19.74
N TYR A 124 8.47 10.31 20.42
CA TYR A 124 8.01 9.04 19.84
C TYR A 124 6.49 8.93 19.98
N ARG A 125 5.79 9.07 18.86
CA ARG A 125 4.32 9.09 18.82
C ARG A 125 3.72 7.69 18.78
N ARG A 126 4.37 6.79 18.04
CA ARG A 126 3.92 5.42 17.83
C ARG A 126 5.13 4.51 17.67
N VAL A 127 5.07 3.34 18.29
CA VAL A 127 6.06 2.28 18.14
C VAL A 127 5.31 0.97 17.97
N GLU A 128 5.60 0.26 16.90
CA GLU A 128 5.02 -1.04 16.60
C GLU A 128 6.12 -2.05 16.33
N ILE A 129 5.92 -3.27 16.84
CA ILE A 129 6.85 -4.37 16.70
C ILE A 129 6.08 -5.58 16.21
N VAL A 130 6.49 -6.11 15.06
CA VAL A 130 5.84 -7.27 14.44
C VAL A 130 6.83 -8.43 14.39
N GLY A 131 6.43 -9.54 15.03
CA GLY A 131 7.21 -10.77 15.09
C GLY A 131 7.13 -11.61 13.80
N PRO A 132 8.13 -12.49 13.57
CA PRO A 132 8.24 -13.27 12.33
C PRO A 132 7.08 -14.22 12.05
N LYS A 133 6.45 -14.76 13.10
CA LYS A 133 5.33 -15.68 12.96
C LYS A 133 4.06 -14.97 12.47
N VAL A 134 3.82 -13.77 13.00
CA VAL A 134 2.62 -12.99 12.69
C VAL A 134 2.67 -12.51 11.23
N GLY A 135 3.83 -12.06 10.74
CA GLY A 135 3.95 -11.57 9.37
C GLY A 135 3.65 -12.61 8.29
N GLY A 136 4.15 -13.85 8.45
CA GLY A 136 3.87 -14.93 7.51
C GLY A 136 2.39 -15.34 7.46
N GLU A 137 1.73 -15.39 8.62
CA GLU A 137 0.29 -15.66 8.71
C GLU A 137 -0.52 -14.52 8.07
N LEU A 138 -0.15 -13.26 8.32
CA LEU A 138 -0.78 -12.07 7.74
C LEU A 138 -0.69 -12.02 6.21
N VAL A 139 0.45 -12.36 5.62
CA VAL A 139 0.59 -12.43 4.14
C VAL A 139 -0.41 -13.43 3.57
N ARG A 140 -0.46 -14.64 4.14
CA ARG A 140 -1.35 -15.71 3.66
C ARG A 140 -2.80 -15.30 3.78
N ASP A 141 -3.18 -14.73 4.91
CA ASP A 141 -4.56 -14.35 5.18
C ASP A 141 -4.99 -13.15 4.29
N GLY A 142 -4.08 -12.21 4.02
CA GLY A 142 -4.30 -11.12 3.06
C GLY A 142 -4.54 -11.63 1.63
N VAL A 143 -3.76 -12.62 1.18
CA VAL A 143 -3.98 -13.25 -0.14
C VAL A 143 -5.35 -13.93 -0.20
N TRP A 144 -5.72 -14.69 0.84
CA TRP A 144 -7.04 -15.32 0.90
C TRP A 144 -8.17 -14.30 0.94
N ALA A 145 -8.02 -13.19 1.66
CA ALA A 145 -9.03 -12.14 1.71
C ALA A 145 -9.33 -11.56 0.33
N VAL A 146 -8.29 -11.30 -0.49
CA VAL A 146 -8.45 -10.80 -1.86
C VAL A 146 -9.13 -11.84 -2.75
N VAL A 147 -8.66 -13.08 -2.75
CA VAL A 147 -9.22 -14.15 -3.60
C VAL A 147 -10.69 -14.41 -3.25
N LEU A 148 -11.01 -14.56 -1.96
CA LEU A 148 -12.36 -14.82 -1.51
C LEU A 148 -13.30 -13.64 -1.78
N SER A 149 -12.82 -12.40 -1.69
CA SER A 149 -13.59 -11.21 -2.04
C SER A 149 -13.96 -11.18 -3.52
N LEU A 150 -13.00 -11.43 -4.42
CA LEU A 150 -13.26 -11.51 -5.87
C LEU A 150 -14.26 -12.61 -6.22
N LEU A 151 -14.15 -13.78 -5.59
CA LEU A 151 -15.10 -14.88 -5.78
C LEU A 151 -16.49 -14.52 -5.25
N ALA A 152 -16.59 -13.92 -4.07
CA ALA A 152 -17.87 -13.50 -3.48
C ALA A 152 -18.58 -12.46 -4.36
N ILE A 153 -17.83 -11.50 -4.90
CA ILE A 153 -18.32 -10.52 -5.89
C ILE A 153 -18.85 -11.22 -7.14
N ALA A 154 -18.07 -12.12 -7.74
CA ALA A 154 -18.47 -12.83 -8.95
C ALA A 154 -19.75 -13.65 -8.74
N VAL A 155 -19.84 -14.36 -7.61
CA VAL A 155 -21.04 -15.12 -7.23
C VAL A 155 -22.23 -14.19 -7.02
N TYR A 156 -22.05 -13.08 -6.32
CA TYR A 156 -23.12 -12.09 -6.11
C TYR A 156 -23.65 -11.55 -7.44
N VAL A 157 -22.78 -11.12 -8.34
CA VAL A 157 -23.17 -10.58 -9.65
C VAL A 157 -23.86 -11.65 -10.49
N TRP A 158 -23.39 -12.91 -10.46
CA TRP A 158 -24.02 -14.02 -11.16
C TRP A 158 -25.43 -14.35 -10.63
N PHE A 159 -25.67 -14.29 -9.32
CA PHE A 159 -27.02 -14.48 -8.80
C PHE A 159 -27.94 -13.28 -9.06
N ARG A 160 -27.36 -12.07 -9.09
CA ARG A 160 -28.12 -10.81 -9.21
C ARG A 160 -28.44 -10.43 -10.66
N PHE A 161 -27.64 -10.90 -11.62
CA PHE A 161 -27.68 -10.59 -13.05
C PHE A 161 -27.40 -11.84 -13.89
N GLU A 162 -27.40 -11.73 -15.22
CA GLU A 162 -26.95 -12.82 -16.10
C GLU A 162 -25.44 -13.11 -15.95
N TRP A 163 -25.03 -14.36 -16.17
CA TRP A 163 -23.65 -14.81 -15.96
C TRP A 163 -22.60 -14.04 -16.77
N GLN A 164 -22.99 -13.50 -17.93
CA GLN A 164 -22.12 -12.64 -18.76
C GLN A 164 -21.71 -11.37 -18.03
N PHE A 165 -22.61 -10.78 -17.22
CA PHE A 165 -22.30 -9.63 -16.38
C PHE A 165 -21.36 -10.01 -15.24
N GLY A 166 -21.49 -11.22 -14.68
CA GLY A 166 -20.57 -11.76 -13.67
C GLY A 166 -19.14 -11.87 -14.19
N VAL A 167 -18.96 -12.39 -15.40
CA VAL A 167 -17.64 -12.46 -16.07
C VAL A 167 -17.09 -11.07 -16.36
N GLY A 168 -17.92 -10.14 -16.84
CA GLY A 168 -17.53 -8.77 -17.11
C GLY A 168 -17.06 -8.03 -15.84
N ALA A 169 -17.83 -8.14 -14.75
CA ALA A 169 -17.47 -7.56 -13.46
C ALA A 169 -16.15 -8.14 -12.94
N LEU A 170 -15.98 -9.47 -12.99
CA LEU A 170 -14.74 -10.12 -12.55
C LEU A 170 -13.51 -9.61 -13.32
N ILE A 171 -13.60 -9.50 -14.65
CA ILE A 171 -12.50 -8.98 -15.49
C ILE A 171 -12.20 -7.51 -15.15
N SER A 172 -13.25 -6.70 -14.97
CA SER A 172 -13.10 -5.28 -14.62
C SER A 172 -12.42 -5.11 -13.26
N THR A 173 -12.90 -5.81 -12.23
CA THR A 173 -12.32 -5.74 -10.88
C THR A 173 -10.88 -6.28 -10.86
N PHE A 174 -10.58 -7.32 -11.65
CA PHE A 174 -9.24 -7.86 -11.75
C PHE A 174 -8.25 -6.83 -12.34
N HIS A 175 -8.65 -6.11 -13.38
CA HIS A 175 -7.87 -5.00 -13.92
C HIS A 175 -7.60 -3.94 -12.84
N ASP A 176 -8.62 -3.53 -12.10
CA ASP A 176 -8.50 -2.46 -11.09
C ASP A 176 -7.56 -2.86 -9.95
N VAL A 177 -7.65 -4.12 -9.49
CA VAL A 177 -6.76 -4.66 -8.46
C VAL A 177 -5.32 -4.75 -8.94
N ILE A 178 -5.07 -5.27 -10.16
CA ILE A 178 -3.72 -5.37 -10.72
C ILE A 178 -3.10 -3.99 -10.93
N THR A 179 -3.85 -3.07 -11.51
CA THR A 179 -3.33 -1.72 -11.77
C THR A 179 -3.05 -0.96 -10.48
N THR A 180 -3.85 -1.17 -9.45
CA THR A 180 -3.58 -0.63 -8.10
C THR A 180 -2.32 -1.26 -7.51
N PHE A 181 -2.14 -2.58 -7.59
CA PHE A 181 -0.87 -3.22 -7.17
C PHE A 181 0.34 -2.69 -7.96
N GLY A 182 0.19 -2.51 -9.27
CA GLY A 182 1.21 -1.91 -10.13
C GLY A 182 1.59 -0.51 -9.65
N LEU A 183 0.61 0.32 -9.30
CA LEU A 183 0.85 1.65 -8.75
C LEU A 183 1.70 1.59 -7.47
N PHE A 184 1.37 0.71 -6.53
CA PHE A 184 2.17 0.52 -5.30
C PHE A 184 3.61 0.09 -5.61
N SER A 185 3.78 -0.85 -6.54
CA SER A 185 5.11 -1.27 -6.98
C SER A 185 5.90 -0.11 -7.60
N ILE A 186 5.32 0.62 -8.57
CA ILE A 186 5.98 1.72 -9.29
C ILE A 186 6.33 2.87 -8.35
N THR A 187 5.40 3.29 -7.50
CA THR A 187 5.59 4.42 -6.57
C THR A 187 6.48 4.05 -5.38
N GLY A 188 6.59 2.75 -5.06
CA GLY A 188 7.31 2.31 -3.86
C GLY A 188 6.58 2.67 -2.56
N LEU A 189 5.28 2.97 -2.63
CA LEU A 189 4.45 3.14 -1.45
C LEU A 189 4.46 1.88 -0.60
N GLU A 190 4.33 2.07 0.71
CA GLU A 190 4.34 0.95 1.64
C GLU A 190 3.12 0.04 1.44
N PHE A 191 3.38 -1.26 1.38
CA PHE A 191 2.37 -2.30 1.29
C PHE A 191 2.17 -2.95 2.65
N ASN A 192 1.06 -2.61 3.34
CA ASN A 192 0.71 -3.10 4.68
C ASN A 192 -0.76 -3.54 4.73
N LEU A 193 -1.29 -3.91 5.90
CA LEU A 193 -2.69 -4.39 6.00
C LEU A 193 -3.72 -3.32 5.64
N THR A 194 -3.41 -2.04 5.91
CA THR A 194 -4.28 -0.94 5.49
C THR A 194 -4.35 -0.84 3.97
N THR A 195 -3.24 -1.10 3.28
CA THR A 195 -3.22 -1.19 1.82
C THR A 195 -4.12 -2.33 1.31
N VAL A 196 -4.07 -3.51 1.93
CA VAL A 196 -4.96 -4.63 1.57
C VAL A 196 -6.43 -4.24 1.74
N ALA A 197 -6.79 -3.63 2.87
CA ALA A 197 -8.16 -3.17 3.13
C ALA A 197 -8.62 -2.10 2.12
N ALA A 198 -7.75 -1.16 1.75
CA ALA A 198 -8.03 -0.15 0.75
C ALA A 198 -8.28 -0.77 -0.63
N ILE A 199 -7.50 -1.77 -1.02
CA ILE A 199 -7.66 -2.48 -2.31
C ILE A 199 -8.97 -3.28 -2.34
N LEU A 200 -9.31 -3.96 -1.25
CA LEU A 200 -10.62 -4.63 -1.12
C LEU A 200 -11.78 -3.64 -1.22
N THR A 201 -11.62 -2.44 -0.66
CA THR A 201 -12.62 -1.37 -0.76
C THR A 201 -12.77 -0.87 -2.20
N ILE A 202 -11.66 -0.68 -2.91
CA ILE A 202 -11.67 -0.32 -4.34
C ILE A 202 -12.35 -1.41 -5.16
N ALA A 203 -12.02 -2.68 -4.91
CA ALA A 203 -12.63 -3.81 -5.59
C ALA A 203 -14.15 -3.87 -5.38
N GLY A 204 -14.61 -3.64 -4.14
CA GLY A 204 -16.04 -3.56 -3.83
C GLY A 204 -16.74 -2.37 -4.49
N TYR A 205 -16.11 -1.19 -4.50
CA TYR A 205 -16.68 0.01 -5.13
C TYR A 205 -16.68 -0.07 -6.66
N SER A 206 -15.67 -0.72 -7.26
CA SER A 206 -15.57 -0.93 -8.72
C SER A 206 -16.77 -1.68 -9.31
N VAL A 207 -17.43 -2.51 -8.50
CA VAL A 207 -18.59 -3.32 -8.92
C VAL A 207 -19.91 -2.57 -8.78
N ASN A 208 -19.98 -1.53 -7.93
CA ASN A 208 -21.21 -0.80 -7.61
C ASN A 208 -21.49 0.34 -8.61
#